data_AF-A0A1D6GUP6-F1
#
_entry.id   AF-A0A1D6GUP6-F1
#
_cell.length_a   1.000
_cell.length_b   1.000
_cell.length_c   1.000
_cell.angle_alpha   90.00
_cell.angle_beta   90.00
_cell.angle_gamma   90.00
#
_symmetry.space_group_name_H-M   'P 1'
#
loop_
_entity.id
_entity.type
_entity.pdbx_description
1 polymer ?
#
loop_
_entity_poly.entity_id
_entity_poly.type
_entity_poly.pdbx_seq_one_letter_code
_entity_poly.pdbx_strand_id
1 'polypeptide(L)'
;MSTCLHVQDPRNIAMSRPLDFAVLKYKNQKLAEQLEVHKFEFCALESRFNDLKEKQRTHNKTLVLVKSYWERLIADLGIVSVCKNESSRSSCSTGNNNIRKDFLNGLLEAGATESSGSPNCQLGNDVSSEQSTTIDILQKLFLPSSGPWHVNNEFVSAALMKLPENEHSRQLHNATSDVLSKLHVVMRTVDNLHLKHRQLAANYQKQRDSSAWNRAEQKRLKEELTSVVAKLEGSKQKLAVLKAQGDNKQATPILVPTLGNKNMTAEKVRDKQTELQDLEATHKELMELISKRLEEIRRLHTERIEILNKLATFQNILTDFKSIHSSKAFQLVNDQLQKSQAELDDHQTLLEKLQVEMDTFVWRERQFNQKVDLAEIPQKVSAYCVSRIADLEKDVQKLCNEKNMLVLKLEEASREPGRNQVISEFKALVSSLPREMGAVQSELSKHKDASLQLHSLRAEVHSLSSIQTRKEQEIEEMSFRSAHAGSDISQLQSLVRELRENTQELKLFVELYKHESTDSRQLMESRDRELAEWARVHILKYSLSESKLEQRVISANEAEAISQQRLATAEAEIAELGQKLETSRRRHIFFL
;
A
#
# COMPACT_ATOMS: atom_id res chain seq x y z
N MET A 1 -10.38 103.61 6.57
CA MET A 1 -9.69 103.95 7.83
C MET A 1 -8.80 102.77 8.17
N SER A 2 -7.56 102.83 7.69
CA SER A 2 -6.39 103.24 8.48
C SER A 2 -5.83 102.05 9.28
N THR A 3 -4.88 101.39 8.62
CA THR A 3 -3.59 100.93 9.16
C THR A 3 -3.42 100.98 10.67
N CYS A 4 -3.14 99.81 11.26
CA CYS A 4 -2.16 99.75 12.35
C CYS A 4 -1.27 98.51 12.13
N LEU A 5 -0.15 98.76 11.45
CA LEU A 5 1.01 97.87 11.41
C LEU A 5 1.58 97.80 12.82
N HIS A 6 1.40 96.66 13.49
CA HIS A 6 2.16 96.37 14.71
C HIS A 6 3.49 95.72 14.28
N VAL A 7 4.53 96.54 14.25
CA VAL A 7 5.91 96.13 14.08
C VAL A 7 6.27 95.23 15.28
N GLN A 8 6.32 93.92 15.05
CA GLN A 8 6.88 92.98 16.01
C GLN A 8 8.41 93.06 15.97
N ASP A 9 8.97 93.29 17.15
CA ASP A 9 10.39 93.42 17.46
C ASP A 9 11.20 92.17 17.01
N PRO A 10 12.24 92.29 16.16
CA PRO A 10 12.99 91.15 15.63
C PRO A 10 13.74 90.33 16.69
N ARG A 11 13.92 90.87 17.91
CA ARG A 11 14.61 90.16 19.00
C ARG A 11 13.76 89.10 19.70
N ASN A 12 12.43 89.14 19.58
CA ASN A 12 11.55 88.13 20.17
C ASN A 12 11.26 86.93 19.25
N ILE A 13 11.66 86.99 17.98
CA ILE A 13 11.44 85.90 17.01
C ILE A 13 12.54 84.82 17.12
N ALA A 14 13.71 85.15 17.68
CA ALA A 14 14.82 84.21 17.82
C ALA A 14 14.72 83.30 19.06
N MET A 15 14.00 83.72 20.11
CA MET A 15 13.86 82.96 21.37
C MET A 15 12.62 82.05 21.42
N SER A 16 11.60 82.27 20.57
CA SER A 16 10.40 81.41 20.50
C SER A 16 10.53 80.23 19.52
N ARG A 17 11.32 80.38 18.45
CA ARG A 17 11.57 79.32 17.45
C ARG A 17 12.20 78.03 18.01
N PRO A 18 13.19 78.08 18.93
CA PRO A 18 13.77 76.86 19.50
C PRO A 18 12.77 76.10 20.37
N LEU A 19 11.91 76.83 21.09
CA LEU A 19 10.88 76.28 21.97
C LEU A 19 9.78 75.60 21.15
N ASP A 20 9.30 76.25 20.07
CA ASP A 20 8.32 75.67 19.15
C ASP A 20 8.87 74.45 18.40
N PHE A 21 10.15 74.47 18.01
CA PHE A 21 10.78 73.31 17.36
C PHE A 21 10.90 72.11 18.30
N ALA A 22 11.27 72.33 19.57
CA ALA A 22 11.34 71.27 20.57
C ALA A 22 9.95 70.66 20.86
N VAL A 23 8.91 71.50 20.96
CA VAL A 23 7.53 71.04 21.16
C VAL A 23 7.04 70.24 19.94
N LEU A 24 7.34 70.70 18.72
CA LEU A 24 6.95 69.99 17.51
C LEU A 24 7.70 68.66 17.37
N LYS A 25 8.99 68.62 17.73
CA LYS A 25 9.78 67.39 17.76
C LYS A 25 9.21 66.38 18.77
N TYR A 26 8.84 66.82 19.96
CA TYR A 26 8.21 65.98 20.98
C TYR A 26 6.83 65.45 20.51
N LYS A 27 6.00 66.31 19.90
CA LYS A 27 4.71 65.89 19.33
C LYS A 27 4.89 64.86 18.21
N ASN A 28 5.83 65.07 17.29
CA ASN A 28 6.12 64.11 16.22
C ASN A 28 6.66 62.79 16.77
N GLN A 29 7.50 62.83 17.80
CA GLN A 29 7.99 61.61 18.45
C GLN A 29 6.83 60.83 19.09
N LYS A 30 5.93 61.50 19.81
CA LYS A 30 4.76 60.85 20.42
C LYS A 30 3.80 60.26 19.38
N LEU A 31 3.61 60.94 18.25
CA LEU A 31 2.81 60.42 17.14
C LEU A 31 3.48 59.20 16.47
N ALA A 32 4.81 59.21 16.35
CA ALA A 32 5.55 58.05 15.83
C ALA A 32 5.45 56.84 16.77
N GLU A 33 5.53 57.05 18.09
CA GLU A 33 5.32 56.00 19.09
C GLU A 33 3.89 55.43 19.02
N GLN A 34 2.87 56.29 18.90
CA GLN A 34 1.48 55.84 18.71
C GLN A 34 1.27 55.08 17.40
N LEU A 35 1.88 55.53 16.31
CA LEU A 35 1.82 54.84 15.02
C LEU A 35 2.41 53.43 15.13
N GLU A 36 3.51 53.27 15.85
CA GLU A 36 4.17 51.98 16.02
C GLU A 36 3.33 51.02 16.88
N VAL A 37 2.67 51.53 17.93
CA VAL A 37 1.70 50.75 18.72
C VAL A 37 0.54 50.28 17.85
N HIS A 38 -0.05 51.16 17.05
CA HIS A 38 -1.16 50.79 16.17
C HIS A 38 -0.78 49.80 15.08
N LYS A 39 0.44 49.87 14.53
CA LYS A 39 0.95 48.83 13.61
C LYS A 39 1.03 47.47 14.29
N PHE A 40 1.53 47.42 15.53
CA PHE A 40 1.60 46.18 16.29
C PHE A 40 0.21 45.61 16.57
N GLU A 41 -0.75 46.45 16.98
CA GLU A 41 -2.15 46.07 17.18
C GLU A 41 -2.79 45.54 15.89
N PHE A 42 -2.54 46.20 14.75
CA PHE A 42 -3.02 45.76 13.45
C PHE A 42 -2.48 44.38 13.08
N CYS A 43 -1.16 44.17 13.20
CA CYS A 43 -0.54 42.87 12.95
C CYS A 43 -1.10 41.77 13.86
N ALA A 44 -1.36 42.07 15.14
CA ALA A 44 -1.97 41.14 16.07
C ALA A 44 -3.42 40.79 15.68
N LEU A 45 -4.19 41.76 15.20
CA LEU A 45 -5.56 41.56 14.76
C LEU A 45 -5.63 40.78 13.44
N GLU A 46 -4.72 41.07 12.50
CA GLU A 46 -4.59 40.35 11.23
C GLU A 46 -4.21 38.88 11.46
N SER A 47 -3.28 38.61 12.38
CA SER A 47 -2.94 37.24 12.80
C SER A 47 -4.16 36.49 13.36
N ARG A 48 -4.92 37.12 14.27
CA ARG A 48 -6.17 36.54 14.80
C ARG A 48 -7.24 36.29 13.74
N PHE A 49 -7.35 37.17 12.75
CA PHE A 49 -8.28 36.99 11.64
C PHE A 49 -7.90 35.76 10.79
N ASN A 50 -6.61 35.59 10.50
CA ASN A 50 -6.11 34.44 9.77
C ASN A 50 -6.32 33.14 10.55
N ASP A 51 -6.10 33.13 11.86
CA ASP A 51 -6.38 31.98 12.73
C ASP A 51 -7.86 31.59 12.70
N LEU A 52 -8.78 32.56 12.74
CA LEU A 52 -10.21 32.30 12.66
C LEU A 52 -10.62 31.73 11.29
N LYS A 53 -10.03 32.25 10.21
CA LYS A 53 -10.26 31.76 8.85
C LYS A 53 -9.81 30.30 8.69
N GLU A 54 -8.66 29.93 9.25
CA GLU A 54 -8.18 28.55 9.20
C GLU A 54 -9.00 27.62 10.09
N LYS A 55 -9.44 28.08 11.27
CA LYS A 55 -10.41 27.35 12.12
C LYS A 55 -11.73 27.10 11.41
N GLN A 56 -12.25 28.08 10.66
CA GLN A 56 -13.46 27.90 9.87
C GLN A 56 -13.24 26.90 8.73
N ARG A 57 -12.07 26.93 8.07
CA ARG A 57 -11.71 25.97 7.03
C ARG A 57 -11.62 24.54 7.57
N THR A 58 -11.01 24.34 8.73
CA THR A 58 -10.93 23.02 9.37
C THR A 58 -12.30 22.53 9.81
N HIS A 59 -13.13 23.38 10.40
CA HIS A 59 -14.52 23.06 10.74
C HIS A 59 -15.33 22.61 9.51
N ASN A 60 -15.23 23.32 8.39
CA ASN A 60 -15.91 22.94 7.15
C ASN A 60 -15.43 21.59 6.60
N LYS A 61 -14.12 21.30 6.67
CA LYS A 61 -13.58 19.98 6.29
C LYS A 61 -14.15 18.88 7.20
N THR A 62 -14.26 19.13 8.50
CA THR A 62 -14.86 18.19 9.45
C THR A 62 -16.33 17.95 9.13
N LEU A 63 -17.11 18.99 8.82
CA LEU A 63 -18.52 18.85 8.43
C LEU A 63 -18.70 17.99 7.18
N VAL A 64 -17.84 18.16 6.16
CA VAL A 64 -17.86 17.33 4.94
C VAL A 64 -17.55 15.87 5.28
N LEU A 65 -16.55 15.62 6.12
CA LEU A 65 -16.22 14.26 6.59
C LEU A 65 -17.39 13.64 7.35
N VAL A 66 -17.97 14.35 8.32
CA VAL A 66 -19.13 13.88 9.10
C VAL A 66 -20.31 13.58 8.18
N LYS A 67 -20.59 14.43 7.19
CA LYS A 67 -21.64 14.18 6.19
C LYS A 67 -21.36 12.88 5.42
N SER A 68 -20.13 12.66 4.95
CA SER A 68 -19.78 11.44 4.22
C SER A 68 -19.89 10.17 5.07
N TYR A 69 -19.54 10.24 6.36
CA TYR A 69 -19.72 9.12 7.29
C TYR A 69 -21.20 8.87 7.60
N TRP A 70 -22.00 9.93 7.71
CA TRP A 70 -23.43 9.84 7.94
C TRP A 70 -24.17 9.22 6.76
N GLU A 71 -23.85 9.63 5.54
CA GLU A 71 -24.38 9.05 4.30
C GLU A 71 -24.01 7.56 4.18
N ARG A 72 -22.76 7.20 4.50
CA ARG A 72 -22.32 5.79 4.50
C ARG A 72 -23.05 4.96 5.57
N LEU A 73 -23.22 5.51 6.76
CA LEU A 73 -23.96 4.86 7.85
C LEU A 73 -25.43 4.62 7.45
N ILE A 74 -26.07 5.59 6.79
CA ILE A 74 -27.43 5.43 6.25
C ILE A 74 -27.48 4.32 5.20
N ALA A 75 -26.51 4.28 4.27
CA ALA A 75 -26.44 3.23 3.25
C ALA A 75 -26.27 1.83 3.86
N ASP A 76 -25.37 1.70 4.84
CA ASP A 76 -25.10 0.43 5.54
C ASP A 76 -26.33 -0.03 6.36
N LEU A 77 -27.01 0.90 7.05
CA LEU A 77 -28.25 0.62 7.79
C LEU A 77 -29.42 0.27 6.85
N GLY A 78 -29.48 0.88 5.66
CA GLY A 78 -30.43 0.54 4.61
C GLY A 78 -30.31 -0.92 4.19
N ILE A 79 -29.08 -1.41 3.99
CA ILE A 79 -28.81 -2.80 3.60
C ILE A 79 -29.24 -3.80 4.69
N VAL A 80 -28.99 -3.48 5.97
CA VAL A 80 -29.39 -4.33 7.11
C VAL A 80 -30.91 -4.39 7.29
N SER A 81 -31.65 -3.34 6.91
CA SER A 81 -33.11 -3.30 7.00
C SER A 81 -33.81 -4.20 5.97
N VAL A 82 -33.20 -4.46 4.81
CA VAL A 82 -33.77 -5.28 3.73
C VAL A 82 -33.72 -6.78 4.08
N CYS A 83 -32.67 -7.25 4.76
CA CYS A 83 -32.52 -8.66 5.14
C CYS A 83 -33.52 -9.15 6.22
N LYS A 84 -34.30 -8.25 6.83
CA LYS A 84 -35.31 -8.60 7.85
C LYS A 84 -36.72 -8.83 7.31
N ASN A 85 -36.98 -8.49 6.05
CA ASN A 85 -38.35 -8.48 5.52
C ASN A 85 -38.86 -9.86 5.05
N GLU A 86 -38.02 -10.90 4.98
CA GLU A 86 -38.45 -12.23 4.54
C GLU A 86 -38.94 -13.17 5.65
N SER A 87 -38.76 -12.83 6.93
CA SER A 87 -39.19 -13.72 8.00
C SER A 87 -39.74 -12.94 9.19
N SER A 88 -41.04 -12.63 9.13
CA SER A 88 -41.96 -12.64 10.29
C SER A 88 -43.29 -11.97 9.92
N ARG A 89 -44.25 -12.76 9.42
CA ARG A 89 -45.68 -12.45 9.57
C ARG A 89 -46.11 -12.96 10.94
N SER A 90 -46.33 -12.07 11.90
CA SER A 90 -47.03 -12.39 13.15
C SER A 90 -47.61 -11.12 13.78
N SER A 91 -48.88 -11.20 14.16
CA SER A 91 -49.82 -10.13 14.49
C SER A 91 -49.86 -9.76 15.98
N CYS A 92 -50.41 -8.55 16.24
CA CYS A 92 -50.86 -7.95 17.51
C CYS A 92 -49.73 -7.44 18.45
N SER A 93 -49.81 -6.23 19.04
CA SER A 93 -50.98 -5.55 19.59
C SER A 93 -51.02 -4.03 19.38
N THR A 94 -52.25 -3.53 19.29
CA THR A 94 -52.69 -2.14 19.25
C THR A 94 -52.45 -1.43 20.58
N GLY A 95 -51.87 -0.22 20.53
CA GLY A 95 -52.04 0.77 21.59
C GLY A 95 -50.80 1.51 22.05
N ASN A 96 -50.06 2.20 21.17
CA ASN A 96 -49.39 3.46 21.55
C ASN A 96 -48.88 4.34 20.38
N ASN A 97 -49.36 4.10 19.15
CA ASN A 97 -48.68 4.59 17.96
C ASN A 97 -49.02 6.05 17.56
N ASN A 98 -50.00 6.68 18.22
CA ASN A 98 -50.47 8.01 17.83
C ASN A 98 -49.58 9.14 18.41
N ILE A 99 -49.15 9.04 19.66
CA ILE A 99 -48.38 10.10 20.34
C ILE A 99 -46.98 10.31 19.72
N ARG A 100 -46.40 9.25 19.14
CA ARG A 100 -45.04 9.28 18.57
C ARG A 100 -45.00 9.83 17.14
N LYS A 101 -46.10 9.68 16.38
CA LYS A 101 -46.25 10.26 15.05
C LYS A 101 -46.37 11.79 15.15
N ASP A 102 -47.08 12.27 16.18
CA ASP A 102 -47.24 13.69 16.45
C ASP A 102 -45.92 14.36 16.87
N PHE A 103 -45.04 13.65 17.59
CA PHE A 103 -43.72 14.15 17.98
C PHE A 103 -42.77 14.33 16.79
N LEU A 104 -42.80 13.42 15.81
CA LEU A 104 -41.95 13.50 14.63
C LEU A 104 -42.47 14.51 13.60
N ASN A 105 -43.79 14.63 13.45
CA ASN A 105 -44.41 15.70 12.65
C ASN A 105 -44.17 17.09 13.27
N GLY A 106 -44.19 17.21 14.60
CA GLY A 106 -43.86 18.45 15.29
C GLY A 106 -42.38 18.86 15.17
N LEU A 107 -41.47 17.90 14.94
CA LEU A 107 -40.06 18.20 14.63
C LEU A 107 -39.89 18.73 13.20
N LEU A 108 -40.75 18.31 12.27
CA LEU A 108 -40.80 18.79 10.88
C LEU A 108 -41.38 20.22 10.79
N GLU A 109 -42.41 20.53 11.58
CA GLU A 109 -43.00 21.88 11.66
C GLU A 109 -42.14 22.89 12.45
N ALA A 110 -41.24 22.44 13.34
CA ALA A 110 -40.37 23.32 14.13
C ALA A 110 -39.16 23.88 13.35
N GLY A 111 -39.02 23.53 12.06
CA GLY A 111 -38.02 24.10 11.15
C GLY A 111 -38.40 25.50 10.67
N ALA A 112 -38.04 26.52 11.46
CA ALA A 112 -37.90 27.92 11.05
C ALA A 112 -39.13 28.60 10.41
N THR A 113 -40.02 29.13 11.24
CA THR A 113 -40.78 30.34 10.90
C THR A 113 -40.42 31.44 11.89
N GLU A 114 -40.07 32.62 11.35
CA GLU A 114 -39.77 33.90 12.02
C GLU A 114 -38.28 34.27 12.14
N SER A 115 -37.69 34.84 11.06
CA SER A 115 -37.11 36.20 11.12
C SER A 115 -36.52 36.68 9.77
N SER A 116 -37.01 37.84 9.32
CA SER A 116 -36.38 38.89 8.47
C SER A 116 -35.80 38.55 7.08
N GLY A 117 -36.29 39.28 6.07
CA GLY A 117 -36.10 38.99 4.65
C GLY A 117 -34.87 39.60 3.96
N SER A 118 -34.55 38.97 2.83
CA SER A 118 -33.97 39.54 1.60
C SER A 118 -34.07 38.47 0.50
N PRO A 119 -34.53 38.79 -0.73
CA PRO A 119 -34.82 37.80 -1.75
C PRO A 119 -33.63 37.66 -2.72
N ASN A 120 -32.93 36.54 -2.68
CA ASN A 120 -32.52 35.81 -3.89
C ASN A 120 -31.74 34.55 -3.55
N CYS A 121 -32.10 33.48 -4.28
CA CYS A 121 -31.33 32.30 -4.68
C CYS A 121 -32.21 31.05 -4.53
N GLN A 122 -33.00 30.81 -5.56
CA GLN A 122 -33.51 29.47 -5.86
C GLN A 122 -32.31 28.54 -6.10
N LEU A 123 -32.13 27.52 -5.26
CA LEU A 123 -31.42 26.31 -5.65
C LEU A 123 -31.84 25.12 -4.78
N GLY A 124 -32.50 24.15 -5.41
CA GLY A 124 -32.46 22.72 -5.04
C GLY A 124 -33.48 22.23 -4.01
N ASN A 125 -34.59 21.68 -4.50
CA ASN A 125 -35.60 20.92 -3.73
C ASN A 125 -35.13 19.50 -3.31
N ASP A 126 -33.84 19.25 -3.13
CA ASP A 126 -33.33 17.88 -2.89
C ASP A 126 -33.17 17.51 -1.40
N VAL A 127 -33.31 18.47 -0.48
CA VAL A 127 -33.06 18.22 0.95
C VAL A 127 -34.21 17.51 1.67
N SER A 128 -35.45 17.59 1.16
CA SER A 128 -36.62 16.98 1.83
C SER A 128 -36.72 15.47 1.62
N SER A 129 -36.20 14.94 0.51
CA SER A 129 -36.28 13.51 0.18
C SER A 129 -35.32 12.67 1.03
N GLU A 130 -34.07 13.12 1.22
CA GLU A 130 -33.06 12.40 2.00
C GLU A 130 -33.40 12.32 3.50
N GLN A 131 -33.99 13.39 4.05
CA GLN A 131 -34.45 13.42 5.44
C GLN A 131 -35.61 12.46 5.67
N SER A 132 -36.54 12.34 4.70
CA SER A 132 -37.66 11.41 4.76
C SER A 132 -37.20 9.95 4.75
N THR A 133 -36.23 9.58 3.91
CA THR A 133 -35.64 8.23 3.91
C THR A 133 -34.87 7.91 5.19
N THR A 134 -34.18 8.91 5.76
CA THR A 134 -33.45 8.75 7.03
C THR A 134 -34.41 8.50 8.20
N ILE A 135 -35.53 9.23 8.25
CA ILE A 135 -36.56 9.05 9.27
C ILE A 135 -37.27 7.69 9.11
N ASP A 136 -37.52 7.24 7.88
CA ASP A 136 -38.18 5.95 7.62
C ASP A 136 -37.28 4.75 8.01
N ILE A 137 -35.97 4.86 7.78
CA ILE A 137 -34.97 3.88 8.23
C ILE A 137 -34.85 3.88 9.76
N LEU A 138 -34.80 5.06 10.39
CA LEU A 138 -34.77 5.17 11.85
C LEU A 138 -36.06 4.64 12.49
N GLN A 139 -37.23 4.94 11.93
CA GLN A 139 -38.50 4.40 12.40
C GLN A 139 -38.54 2.86 12.32
N LYS A 140 -37.99 2.27 11.25
CA LYS A 140 -37.88 0.80 11.09
C LYS A 140 -36.88 0.16 12.06
N LEU A 141 -35.83 0.87 12.47
CA LEU A 141 -34.85 0.41 13.47
C LEU A 141 -35.36 0.54 14.92
N PHE A 142 -36.15 1.56 15.22
CA PHE A 142 -36.61 1.89 16.58
C PHE A 142 -37.98 1.27 16.96
N LEU A 143 -38.66 0.57 16.04
CA LEU A 143 -39.75 -0.37 16.35
C LEU A 143 -39.21 -1.82 16.22
N PRO A 144 -38.44 -2.33 17.21
CA PRO A 144 -39.09 -2.99 18.34
C PRO A 144 -38.47 -2.68 19.71
N SER A 145 -39.34 -2.59 20.72
CA SER A 145 -39.00 -2.53 22.15
C SER A 145 -38.06 -3.65 22.57
N SER A 146 -36.92 -3.31 23.19
CA SER A 146 -36.10 -3.98 24.22
C SER A 146 -36.01 -5.52 24.40
N GLY A 147 -36.88 -6.35 23.84
CA GLY A 147 -36.92 -7.81 24.00
C GLY A 147 -36.06 -8.64 23.01
N PRO A 148 -35.88 -8.28 21.72
CA PRO A 148 -35.26 -9.21 20.77
C PRO A 148 -33.74 -9.43 20.94
N TRP A 149 -33.02 -8.49 21.59
CA TRP A 149 -31.55 -8.54 21.67
C TRP A 149 -31.03 -9.54 22.70
N HIS A 150 -31.71 -9.68 23.84
CA HIS A 150 -31.37 -10.71 24.83
C HIS A 150 -31.55 -12.11 24.23
N VAL A 151 -32.63 -12.32 23.46
CA VAL A 151 -32.92 -13.59 22.79
C VAL A 151 -31.87 -13.94 21.72
N ASN A 152 -31.41 -12.95 20.96
CA ASN A 152 -30.33 -13.17 19.99
C ASN A 152 -28.98 -13.49 20.67
N ASN A 153 -28.69 -12.87 21.82
CA ASN A 153 -27.44 -13.13 22.54
C ASN A 153 -27.43 -14.52 23.22
N GLU A 154 -28.57 -14.96 23.75
CA GLU A 154 -28.77 -16.34 24.20
C GLU A 154 -28.64 -17.33 23.04
N PHE A 155 -29.19 -17.01 21.86
CA PHE A 155 -29.09 -17.87 20.68
C PHE A 155 -27.65 -18.00 20.17
N VAL A 156 -26.90 -16.90 20.13
CA VAL A 156 -25.47 -16.90 19.77
C VAL A 156 -24.65 -17.68 20.79
N SER A 157 -24.94 -17.51 22.09
CA SER A 157 -24.27 -18.27 23.16
C SER A 157 -24.60 -19.78 23.09
N ALA A 158 -25.84 -20.13 22.79
CA ALA A 158 -26.29 -21.51 22.62
C ALA A 158 -25.73 -22.17 21.35
N ALA A 159 -25.54 -21.41 20.26
CA ALA A 159 -24.89 -21.88 19.04
C ALA A 159 -23.38 -22.12 19.24
N LEU A 160 -22.71 -21.24 19.99
CA LEU A 160 -21.30 -21.38 20.33
C LEU A 160 -21.02 -22.60 21.23
N MET A 161 -21.93 -22.92 22.16
CA MET A 161 -21.84 -24.13 23.01
C MET A 161 -22.01 -25.46 22.26
N LYS A 162 -22.51 -25.44 21.02
CA LYS A 162 -22.73 -26.64 20.19
C LYS A 162 -21.57 -26.94 19.21
N LEU A 163 -20.54 -26.10 19.16
CA LEU A 163 -19.39 -26.34 18.29
C LEU A 163 -18.41 -27.37 18.89
N PRO A 164 -17.73 -28.19 18.05
CA PRO A 164 -16.71 -29.14 18.51
C PRO A 164 -15.50 -28.41 19.12
N GLU A 165 -14.86 -29.02 20.13
CA GLU A 165 -13.82 -28.39 20.96
C GLU A 165 -12.44 -28.47 20.28
N ASN A 166 -12.22 -27.58 19.31
CA ASN A 166 -11.03 -27.52 18.45
C ASN A 166 -10.34 -26.15 18.63
N GLU A 167 -9.07 -26.03 18.26
CA GLU A 167 -8.34 -24.75 18.40
C GLU A 167 -9.01 -23.59 17.62
N HIS A 168 -9.57 -23.90 16.44
CA HIS A 168 -10.32 -22.93 15.65
C HIS A 168 -11.66 -22.49 16.27
N SER A 169 -12.36 -23.40 16.97
CA SER A 169 -13.61 -23.02 17.66
C SER A 169 -13.32 -22.22 18.92
N ARG A 170 -12.20 -22.49 19.61
CA ARG A 170 -11.71 -21.67 20.73
C ARG A 170 -11.35 -20.26 20.30
N GLN A 171 -10.64 -20.11 19.19
CA GLN A 171 -10.33 -18.79 18.60
C GLN A 171 -11.60 -18.04 18.19
N LEU A 172 -12.55 -18.73 17.56
CA LEU A 172 -13.84 -18.15 17.17
C LEU A 172 -14.66 -17.71 18.41
N HIS A 173 -14.66 -18.51 19.47
CA HIS A 173 -15.34 -18.19 20.73
C HIS A 173 -14.73 -16.95 21.40
N ASN A 174 -13.40 -16.85 21.44
CA ASN A 174 -12.71 -15.69 22.01
C ASN A 174 -12.96 -14.42 21.19
N ALA A 175 -12.87 -14.49 19.86
CA ALA A 175 -13.16 -13.36 18.98
C ALA A 175 -14.63 -12.91 19.08
N THR A 176 -15.57 -13.86 19.15
CA THR A 176 -17.01 -13.56 19.28
C THR A 176 -17.32 -12.96 20.65
N SER A 177 -16.71 -13.46 21.72
CA SER A 177 -16.84 -12.89 23.07
C SER A 177 -16.30 -11.47 23.16
N ASP A 178 -15.14 -11.20 22.55
CA ASP A 178 -14.55 -9.86 22.48
C ASP A 178 -15.47 -8.87 21.74
N VAL A 179 -16.02 -9.28 20.58
CA VAL A 179 -16.98 -8.47 19.82
C VAL A 179 -18.27 -8.22 20.59
N LEU A 180 -18.84 -9.24 21.25
CA LEU A 180 -20.04 -9.09 22.08
C LEU A 180 -19.80 -8.15 23.27
N SER A 181 -18.63 -8.22 23.90
CA SER A 181 -18.28 -7.35 25.02
C SER A 181 -18.19 -5.88 24.59
N LYS A 182 -17.57 -5.61 23.43
CA LYS A 182 -17.47 -4.27 22.83
C LYS A 182 -18.84 -3.74 22.42
N LEU A 183 -19.68 -4.60 21.84
CA LEU A 183 -21.06 -4.25 21.47
C LEU A 183 -21.89 -3.87 22.72
N HIS A 184 -21.76 -4.61 23.82
CA HIS A 184 -22.41 -4.29 25.09
C HIS A 184 -22.00 -2.93 25.67
N VAL A 185 -20.70 -2.60 25.58
CA VAL A 185 -20.20 -1.28 25.99
C VAL A 185 -20.83 -0.19 25.13
N VAL A 186 -20.84 -0.35 23.81
CA VAL A 186 -21.45 0.61 22.89
C VAL A 186 -22.95 0.77 23.17
N MET A 187 -23.68 -0.32 23.35
CA MET A 187 -25.11 -0.27 23.68
C MET A 187 -25.36 0.49 24.98
N ARG A 188 -24.59 0.22 26.04
CA ARG A 188 -24.70 0.95 27.30
C ARG A 188 -24.42 2.45 27.14
N THR A 189 -23.46 2.82 26.28
CA THR A 189 -23.19 4.22 25.99
C THR A 189 -24.32 4.90 25.21
N VAL A 190 -24.95 4.19 24.28
CA VAL A 190 -26.11 4.67 23.51
C VAL A 190 -27.33 4.85 24.42
N ASP A 191 -27.59 3.90 25.32
CA ASP A 191 -28.68 3.99 26.29
C ASP A 191 -28.49 5.18 27.24
N ASN A 192 -27.26 5.40 27.73
CA ASN A 192 -26.93 6.56 28.55
C ASN A 192 -27.09 7.88 27.76
N LEU A 193 -26.65 7.91 26.51
CA LEU A 193 -26.82 9.08 25.65
C LEU A 193 -28.31 9.39 25.41
N HIS A 194 -29.12 8.36 25.15
CA HIS A 194 -30.56 8.51 24.98
C HIS A 194 -31.23 9.00 26.27
N LEU A 195 -30.82 8.50 27.43
CA LEU A 195 -31.31 8.98 28.72
C LEU A 195 -30.99 10.46 28.93
N LYS A 196 -29.75 10.88 28.65
CA LYS A 196 -29.33 12.29 28.72
C LYS A 196 -30.09 13.17 27.74
N HIS A 197 -30.31 12.70 26.52
CA HIS A 197 -31.10 13.43 25.52
C HIS A 197 -32.55 13.61 26.00
N ARG A 198 -33.17 12.57 26.56
CA ARG A 198 -34.52 12.64 27.14
C ARG A 198 -34.60 13.62 28.31
N GLN A 199 -33.59 13.63 29.19
CA GLN A 199 -33.51 14.58 30.30
C GLN A 199 -33.36 16.03 29.80
N LEU A 200 -32.49 16.25 28.81
CA LEU A 200 -32.29 17.56 28.21
C LEU A 200 -33.56 18.08 27.53
N ALA A 201 -34.24 17.22 26.78
CA ALA A 201 -35.51 17.55 26.14
C ALA A 201 -36.60 17.92 27.17
N ALA A 202 -36.71 17.17 28.27
CA ALA A 202 -37.65 17.49 29.35
C ALA A 202 -37.32 18.84 30.03
N ASN A 203 -36.04 19.16 30.23
CA ASN A 203 -35.62 20.44 30.79
C ASN A 203 -35.92 21.60 29.85
N TYR A 204 -35.67 21.43 28.55
CA TYR A 204 -35.98 22.43 27.54
C TYR A 204 -37.49 22.72 27.48
N GLN A 205 -38.32 21.67 27.55
CA GLN A 205 -39.77 21.83 27.60
C GLN A 205 -40.21 22.62 28.83
N LYS A 206 -39.70 22.27 30.03
CA LYS A 206 -40.00 23.03 31.26
C LYS A 206 -39.61 24.51 31.16
N GLN A 207 -38.45 24.81 30.57
CA GLN A 207 -38.00 26.19 30.37
C GLN A 207 -38.91 26.94 29.39
N ARG A 208 -39.33 26.28 28.30
CA ARG A 208 -40.27 26.84 27.34
C ARG A 208 -41.62 27.15 28.01
N ASP A 209 -42.15 26.23 28.80
CA ASP A 209 -43.43 26.38 29.51
C ASP A 209 -43.35 27.52 30.55
N SER A 210 -42.27 27.58 31.34
CA SER A 210 -42.04 28.68 32.28
C SER A 210 -41.93 30.03 31.57
N SER A 211 -41.25 30.09 30.42
CA SER A 211 -41.17 31.32 29.62
C SER A 211 -42.52 31.75 29.06
N ALA A 212 -43.37 30.79 28.66
CA ALA A 212 -44.71 31.07 28.16
C ALA A 212 -45.62 31.59 29.28
N TRP A 213 -45.53 30.99 30.47
CA TRP A 213 -46.24 31.46 31.65
C TRP A 213 -45.81 32.89 32.05
N ASN A 214 -44.50 33.16 32.11
CA ASN A 214 -43.97 34.49 32.41
C ASN A 214 -44.44 35.55 31.39
N ARG A 215 -44.47 35.22 30.09
CA ARG A 215 -44.99 36.13 29.05
C ARG A 215 -46.48 36.41 29.22
N ALA A 216 -47.28 35.40 29.57
CA ALA A 216 -48.71 35.56 29.82
C ALA A 216 -48.96 36.45 31.06
N GLU A 217 -48.19 36.23 32.13
CA GLU A 217 -48.30 37.01 33.36
C GLU A 217 -47.88 38.46 33.17
N GLN A 218 -46.80 38.70 32.42
CA GLN A 218 -46.38 40.05 32.05
C GLN A 218 -47.47 40.79 31.24
N LYS A 219 -48.16 40.08 30.33
CA LYS A 219 -49.28 40.64 29.57
C LYS A 219 -50.46 40.99 30.49
N ARG A 220 -50.83 40.08 31.40
CA ARG A 220 -51.89 40.30 32.41
C ARG A 220 -51.60 41.53 33.27
N LEU A 221 -50.40 41.62 33.83
CA LEU A 221 -49.98 42.76 34.67
C LEU A 221 -49.97 44.08 33.90
N LYS A 222 -49.57 44.06 32.63
CA LYS A 222 -49.63 45.24 31.75
C LYS A 222 -51.06 45.70 31.54
N GLU A 223 -51.98 44.77 31.27
CA GLU A 223 -53.41 45.06 31.11
C GLU A 223 -54.01 45.61 32.41
N GLU A 224 -53.69 45.02 33.56
CA GLU A 224 -54.12 45.53 34.87
C GLU A 224 -53.59 46.94 35.17
N LEU A 225 -52.32 47.20 34.89
CA LEU A 225 -51.72 48.53 35.05
C LEU A 225 -52.46 49.57 34.19
N THR A 226 -52.73 49.25 32.92
CA THR A 226 -53.49 50.16 32.05
C THR A 226 -54.90 50.44 32.56
N SER A 227 -55.58 49.43 33.14
CA SER A 227 -56.89 49.58 33.76
C SER A 227 -56.86 50.47 35.00
N VAL A 228 -55.85 50.30 35.87
CA VAL A 228 -55.67 51.12 37.07
C VAL A 228 -55.35 52.57 36.70
N VAL A 229 -54.47 52.78 35.71
CA VAL A 229 -54.16 54.13 35.20
C VAL A 229 -55.42 54.80 34.63
N ALA A 230 -56.25 54.09 33.87
CA ALA A 230 -57.52 54.64 33.37
C ALA A 230 -58.51 54.99 34.49
N LYS A 231 -58.60 54.17 35.55
CA LYS A 231 -59.42 54.46 36.74
C LYS A 231 -58.92 55.68 37.51
N LEU A 232 -57.61 55.83 37.65
CA LEU A 232 -56.98 56.97 38.31
C LEU A 232 -57.23 58.27 37.54
N GLU A 233 -57.10 58.24 36.22
CA GLU A 233 -57.35 59.43 35.40
C GLU A 233 -58.85 59.79 35.40
N GLY A 234 -59.74 58.80 35.41
CA GLY A 234 -61.17 59.01 35.63
C GLY A 234 -61.51 59.59 37.00
N SER A 235 -60.82 59.20 38.07
CA SER A 235 -61.06 59.77 39.42
C SER A 235 -60.51 61.20 39.53
N LYS A 236 -59.36 61.47 38.92
CA LYS A 236 -58.79 62.82 38.79
C LYS A 236 -59.72 63.76 38.03
N GLN A 237 -60.33 63.31 36.94
CA GLN A 237 -61.34 64.09 36.20
C GLN A 237 -62.57 64.40 37.07
N LYS A 238 -63.08 63.41 37.83
CA LYS A 238 -64.20 63.60 38.77
C LYS A 238 -63.87 64.58 39.90
N LEU A 239 -62.65 64.52 40.45
CA LEU A 239 -62.18 65.46 41.47
C LEU A 239 -62.13 66.90 40.93
N ALA A 240 -61.69 67.09 39.69
CA ALA A 240 -61.68 68.40 39.05
C ALA A 240 -63.10 68.99 38.90
N VAL A 241 -64.10 68.16 38.58
CA VAL A 241 -65.51 68.56 38.50
C VAL A 241 -66.07 68.95 39.88
N LEU A 242 -65.80 68.15 40.92
CA LEU A 242 -66.23 68.47 42.29
C LEU A 242 -65.57 69.75 42.83
N LYS A 243 -64.30 70.00 42.47
CA LYS A 243 -63.61 71.24 42.83
C LYS A 243 -64.24 72.46 42.15
N ALA A 244 -64.70 72.33 40.90
CA ALA A 244 -65.43 73.39 40.19
C ALA A 244 -66.86 73.63 40.73
N GLN A 245 -67.46 72.64 41.39
CA GLN A 245 -68.80 72.75 42.01
C GLN A 245 -68.77 73.40 43.40
N GLY A 246 -67.67 73.27 44.15
CA GLY A 246 -67.49 73.89 45.46
C GLY A 246 -67.37 75.43 45.43
N ASP A 247 -66.99 76.00 44.28
CA ASP A 247 -66.79 77.44 44.12
C ASP A 247 -68.08 78.20 43.73
N ASN A 248 -69.22 77.53 43.59
CA ASN A 248 -70.49 78.17 43.22
C ASN A 248 -71.69 77.71 44.07
N LYS A 249 -72.18 78.66 44.90
CA LYS A 249 -73.56 78.85 45.44
C LYS A 249 -73.78 78.70 46.96
N GLN A 250 -73.78 79.89 47.57
CA GLN A 250 -74.78 80.49 48.47
C GLN A 250 -76.06 79.69 48.82
N ALA A 251 -76.42 79.84 50.10
CA ALA A 251 -77.52 79.27 50.86
C ALA A 251 -78.94 79.59 50.37
N THR A 252 -79.90 78.71 50.69
CA THR A 252 -81.31 79.09 50.93
C THR A 252 -82.00 78.10 51.90
N PRO A 253 -82.77 78.53 52.92
CA PRO A 253 -83.45 77.67 53.88
C PRO A 253 -84.94 77.40 53.57
N ILE A 254 -85.47 76.36 54.21
CA ILE A 254 -86.81 75.77 54.11
C ILE A 254 -87.84 76.54 54.99
N LEU A 255 -89.06 76.74 54.50
CA LEU A 255 -90.22 77.30 55.24
C LEU A 255 -91.30 76.23 55.46
N VAL A 256 -91.91 76.23 56.66
CA VAL A 256 -93.08 75.42 57.06
C VAL A 256 -94.22 76.37 57.47
N PRO A 257 -95.50 76.14 57.09
CA PRO A 257 -96.61 76.99 57.51
C PRO A 257 -97.46 76.39 58.65
N THR A 258 -98.01 77.28 59.49
CA THR A 258 -98.95 77.00 60.60
C THR A 258 -100.35 77.56 60.25
N LEU A 259 -101.41 76.84 60.60
CA LEU A 259 -102.83 77.21 60.43
C LEU A 259 -103.55 76.86 61.76
N GLY A 260 -104.39 77.65 62.41
CA GLY A 260 -105.19 78.80 62.00
C GLY A 260 -106.65 78.55 62.42
N ASN A 261 -106.95 78.79 63.70
CA ASN A 261 -108.22 78.50 64.41
C ASN A 261 -109.33 79.53 64.08
N LYS A 262 -110.61 79.11 63.93
CA LYS A 262 -111.80 80.00 63.97
C LYS A 262 -113.05 79.29 64.51
N ASN A 263 -113.66 79.96 65.50
CA ASN A 263 -114.88 79.65 66.26
C ASN A 263 -116.18 79.89 65.47
N MET A 264 -117.32 79.32 65.90
CA MET A 264 -118.54 80.06 66.34
C MET A 264 -119.80 79.18 66.52
N THR A 265 -120.43 79.34 67.70
CA THR A 265 -121.87 79.37 68.05
C THR A 265 -122.80 78.21 67.67
N ALA A 266 -123.25 77.39 68.64
CA ALA A 266 -124.32 77.62 69.63
C ALA A 266 -125.76 77.31 69.19
N GLU A 267 -126.08 76.02 69.00
CA GLU A 267 -127.43 75.49 69.11
C GLU A 267 -127.38 74.10 69.77
N LYS A 268 -128.21 73.85 70.79
CA LYS A 268 -128.31 72.66 71.67
C LYS A 268 -127.22 72.49 72.72
N VAL A 269 -127.57 72.88 73.96
CA VAL A 269 -126.83 72.71 75.24
C VAL A 269 -126.49 71.25 75.61
N ARG A 270 -126.79 70.27 74.74
CA ARG A 270 -126.26 68.90 74.84
C ARG A 270 -125.03 68.63 73.96
N ASP A 271 -124.82 69.36 72.85
CA ASP A 271 -123.62 69.27 72.01
C ASP A 271 -122.43 70.05 72.61
N LYS A 272 -122.68 71.16 73.31
CA LYS A 272 -121.62 71.94 73.97
C LYS A 272 -120.96 71.20 75.14
N GLN A 273 -121.69 70.34 75.86
CA GLN A 273 -121.12 69.57 76.97
C GLN A 273 -120.21 68.45 76.46
N THR A 274 -120.57 67.81 75.33
CA THR A 274 -119.71 66.86 74.61
C THR A 274 -118.51 67.56 73.99
N GLU A 275 -118.67 68.72 73.34
CA GLU A 275 -117.53 69.51 72.83
C GLU A 275 -116.57 69.98 73.93
N LEU A 276 -117.08 70.31 75.12
CA LEU A 276 -116.24 70.72 76.26
C LEU A 276 -115.51 69.50 76.87
N GLN A 277 -116.16 68.33 76.93
CA GLN A 277 -115.51 67.07 77.31
C GLN A 277 -114.47 66.61 76.27
N ASP A 278 -114.75 66.77 74.98
CA ASP A 278 -113.80 66.47 73.89
C ASP A 278 -112.64 67.48 73.88
N LEU A 279 -112.90 68.76 74.18
CA LEU A 279 -111.85 69.78 74.34
C LEU A 279 -111.00 69.50 75.59
N GLU A 280 -111.59 69.01 76.67
CA GLU A 280 -110.86 68.58 77.87
C GLU A 280 -110.02 67.32 77.60
N ALA A 281 -110.57 66.35 76.86
CA ALA A 281 -109.85 65.16 76.41
C ALA A 281 -108.66 65.52 75.52
N THR A 282 -108.86 66.39 74.51
CA THR A 282 -107.78 66.85 73.63
C THR A 282 -106.74 67.70 74.38
N HIS A 283 -107.15 68.52 75.36
CA HIS A 283 -106.21 69.22 76.23
C HIS A 283 -105.36 68.24 77.06
N LYS A 284 -105.97 67.20 77.61
CA LYS A 284 -105.26 66.15 78.38
C LYS A 284 -104.30 65.36 77.49
N GLU A 285 -104.72 65.00 76.27
CA GLU A 285 -103.85 64.36 75.28
C GLU A 285 -102.68 65.26 74.86
N LEU A 286 -102.91 66.55 74.64
CA LEU A 286 -101.85 67.51 74.33
C LEU A 286 -100.88 67.68 75.50
N MET A 287 -101.37 67.74 76.74
CA MET A 287 -100.52 67.80 77.93
C MET A 287 -99.68 66.52 78.09
N GLU A 288 -100.25 65.35 77.81
CA GLU A 288 -99.50 64.10 77.82
C GLU A 288 -98.48 64.03 76.67
N LEU A 289 -98.83 64.53 75.49
CA LEU A 289 -97.91 64.64 74.35
C LEU A 289 -96.75 65.59 74.66
N ILE A 290 -97.04 66.76 75.25
CA ILE A 290 -96.03 67.72 75.70
C ILE A 290 -95.13 67.08 76.75
N SER A 291 -95.70 66.33 77.71
CA SER A 291 -94.93 65.64 78.73
C SER A 291 -94.02 64.55 78.12
N LYS A 292 -94.52 63.76 77.18
CA LYS A 292 -93.74 62.76 76.42
C LYS A 292 -92.61 63.42 75.61
N ARG A 293 -92.92 64.51 74.89
CA ARG A 293 -91.93 65.31 74.15
C ARG A 293 -90.85 65.89 75.07
N LEU A 294 -91.25 66.38 76.24
CA LEU A 294 -90.32 66.98 77.20
C LEU A 294 -89.39 65.92 77.80
N GLU A 295 -89.92 64.72 78.10
CA GLU A 295 -89.11 63.59 78.55
C GLU A 295 -88.16 63.09 77.45
N GLU A 296 -88.61 63.03 76.20
CA GLU A 296 -87.74 62.70 75.06
C GLU A 296 -86.62 63.73 74.88
N ILE A 297 -86.92 65.02 75.00
CA ILE A 297 -85.90 66.08 74.95
C ILE A 297 -84.89 65.92 76.09
N ARG A 298 -85.34 65.60 77.31
CA ARG A 298 -84.45 65.32 78.44
C ARG A 298 -83.56 64.11 78.16
N ARG A 299 -84.12 63.00 77.69
CA ARG A 299 -83.35 61.80 77.30
C ARG A 299 -82.31 62.13 76.22
N LEU A 300 -82.70 62.81 75.14
CA LEU A 300 -81.79 63.22 74.08
C LEU A 300 -80.70 64.18 74.57
N HIS A 301 -81.02 65.05 75.52
CA HIS A 301 -80.03 65.94 76.12
C HIS A 301 -78.99 65.16 76.93
N THR A 302 -79.43 64.17 77.71
CA THR A 302 -78.53 63.25 78.44
C THR A 302 -77.65 62.46 77.48
N GLU A 303 -78.20 61.92 76.39
CA GLU A 303 -77.43 61.21 75.35
C GLU A 303 -76.41 62.13 74.68
N ARG A 304 -76.79 63.37 74.37
CA ARG A 304 -75.87 64.37 73.81
C ARG A 304 -74.70 64.64 74.77
N ILE A 305 -74.96 64.77 76.07
CA ILE A 305 -73.90 64.96 77.07
C ILE A 305 -72.96 63.74 77.10
N GLU A 306 -73.50 62.52 77.05
CA GLU A 306 -72.68 61.30 77.03
C GLU A 306 -71.78 61.22 75.78
N ILE A 307 -72.31 61.55 74.61
CA ILE A 307 -71.53 61.60 73.36
C ILE A 307 -70.43 62.66 73.45
N LEU A 308 -70.74 63.85 73.97
CA LEU A 308 -69.74 64.91 74.15
C LEU A 308 -68.62 64.49 75.11
N ASN A 309 -68.95 63.77 76.19
CA ASN A 309 -67.95 63.22 77.10
C ASN A 309 -67.06 62.17 76.41
N LYS A 310 -67.63 61.26 75.60
CA LYS A 310 -66.86 60.29 74.81
C LYS A 310 -65.96 60.97 73.78
N LEU A 311 -66.44 62.05 73.15
CA LEU A 311 -65.65 62.81 72.20
C LEU A 311 -64.43 63.47 72.89
N ALA A 312 -64.63 64.02 74.09
CA ALA A 312 -63.56 64.62 74.88
C ALA A 312 -62.50 63.59 75.31
N THR A 313 -62.89 62.38 75.72
CA THR A 313 -61.92 61.33 76.08
C THR A 313 -61.09 60.89 74.87
N PHE A 314 -61.71 60.73 73.69
CA PHE A 314 -60.97 60.39 72.47
C PHE A 314 -60.00 61.49 72.05
N GLN A 315 -60.41 62.76 72.16
CA GLN A 315 -59.54 63.88 71.85
C GLN A 315 -58.30 63.90 72.76
N ASN A 316 -58.46 63.64 74.06
CA ASN A 316 -57.36 63.56 75.01
C ASN A 316 -56.37 62.45 74.67
N ILE A 317 -56.86 61.25 74.33
CA ILE A 317 -56.00 60.13 73.93
C ILE A 317 -55.20 60.49 72.67
N LEU A 318 -55.85 61.10 71.67
CA LEU A 318 -55.17 61.53 70.44
C LEU A 318 -54.12 62.62 70.69
N THR A 319 -54.38 63.56 71.60
CA THR A 319 -53.38 64.56 71.99
C THR A 319 -52.22 63.92 72.72
N ASP A 320 -52.45 62.89 73.54
CA ASP A 320 -51.40 62.15 74.23
C ASP A 320 -50.51 61.39 73.25
N PHE A 321 -51.08 60.64 72.29
CA PHE A 321 -50.29 59.96 71.26
C PHE A 321 -49.49 60.93 70.39
N LYS A 322 -50.10 62.05 69.99
CA LYS A 322 -49.39 63.08 69.22
C LYS A 322 -48.26 63.69 70.04
N SER A 323 -48.49 63.93 71.33
CA SER A 323 -47.46 64.45 72.24
C SER A 323 -46.31 63.46 72.42
N ILE A 324 -46.58 62.15 72.54
CA ILE A 324 -45.57 61.09 72.61
C ILE A 324 -44.73 61.03 71.32
N HIS A 325 -45.35 61.03 70.14
CA HIS A 325 -44.61 61.02 68.87
C HIS A 325 -43.80 62.30 68.63
N SER A 326 -44.30 63.44 69.13
CA SER A 326 -43.57 64.71 69.10
C SER A 326 -42.54 64.86 70.22
N SER A 327 -42.51 63.93 71.18
CA SER A 327 -41.58 63.98 72.31
C SER A 327 -40.16 63.76 71.82
N LYS A 328 -39.24 64.56 72.37
CA LYS A 328 -37.82 64.50 72.05
C LYS A 328 -37.22 63.10 72.29
N ALA A 329 -37.70 62.37 73.29
CA ALA A 329 -37.24 61.01 73.57
C ALA A 329 -37.64 60.00 72.48
N PHE A 330 -38.88 60.09 71.97
CA PHE A 330 -39.35 59.23 70.88
C PHE A 330 -38.63 59.56 69.57
N GLN A 331 -38.50 60.85 69.24
CA GLN A 331 -37.75 61.31 68.07
C GLN A 331 -36.29 60.81 68.10
N LEU A 332 -35.61 60.93 69.25
CA LEU A 332 -34.23 60.44 69.40
C LEU A 332 -34.12 58.93 69.15
N VAL A 333 -35.04 58.13 69.70
CA VAL A 333 -35.05 56.67 69.47
C VAL A 333 -35.36 56.34 68.02
N ASN A 334 -36.30 57.05 67.39
CA ASN A 334 -36.63 56.89 65.98
C ASN A 334 -35.44 57.25 65.07
N ASP A 335 -34.75 58.35 65.36
CA ASP A 335 -33.56 58.77 64.61
C ASP A 335 -32.43 57.74 64.77
N GLN A 336 -32.24 57.21 65.98
CA GLN A 336 -31.26 56.15 66.24
C GLN A 336 -31.63 54.84 65.52
N LEU A 337 -32.92 54.50 65.44
CA LEU A 337 -33.43 53.35 64.69
C LEU A 337 -33.18 53.54 63.19
N GLN A 338 -33.49 54.71 62.64
CA GLN A 338 -33.22 55.02 61.23
C GLN A 338 -31.72 54.98 60.91
N LYS A 339 -30.88 55.48 61.83
CA LYS A 339 -29.42 55.40 61.70
C LYS A 339 -28.94 53.95 61.69
N SER A 340 -29.40 53.13 62.62
CA SER A 340 -29.01 51.71 62.68
C SER A 340 -29.57 50.89 61.52
N GLN A 341 -30.72 51.26 60.98
CA GLN A 341 -31.24 50.70 59.73
C GLN A 341 -30.32 51.01 58.55
N ALA A 342 -29.88 52.28 58.41
CA ALA A 342 -28.95 52.67 57.35
C ALA A 342 -27.59 51.97 57.48
N GLU A 343 -27.06 51.83 58.70
CA GLU A 343 -25.82 51.08 58.96
C GLU A 343 -25.97 49.59 58.58
N LEU A 344 -27.14 48.99 58.85
CA LEU A 344 -27.42 47.61 58.45
C LEU A 344 -27.49 47.46 56.93
N ASP A 345 -28.14 48.38 56.23
CA ASP A 345 -28.21 48.40 54.77
C ASP A 345 -26.80 48.53 54.17
N ASP A 346 -25.97 49.42 54.72
CA ASP A 346 -24.56 49.58 54.32
C ASP A 346 -23.77 48.28 54.53
N HIS A 347 -23.93 47.60 55.67
CA HIS A 347 -23.30 46.30 55.92
C HIS A 347 -23.79 45.21 54.96
N GLN A 348 -25.07 45.22 54.61
CA GLN A 348 -25.62 44.30 53.61
C GLN A 348 -24.97 44.51 52.24
N THR A 349 -24.81 45.76 51.80
CA THR A 349 -24.13 46.05 50.52
C THR A 349 -22.65 45.62 50.53
N LEU A 350 -21.95 45.79 51.65
CA LEU A 350 -20.57 45.32 51.80
C LEU A 350 -20.48 43.79 51.73
N LEU A 351 -21.44 43.09 52.34
CA LEU A 351 -21.49 41.63 52.32
C LEU A 351 -21.77 41.11 50.90
N GLU A 352 -22.70 41.71 50.16
CA GLU A 352 -22.95 41.38 48.76
C GLU A 352 -21.69 41.60 47.90
N LYS A 353 -20.96 42.70 48.12
CA LYS A 353 -19.70 42.97 47.43
C LYS A 353 -18.64 41.90 47.74
N LEU A 354 -18.46 41.55 49.01
CA LEU A 354 -17.50 40.52 49.42
C LEU A 354 -17.88 39.14 48.87
N GLN A 355 -19.18 38.82 48.79
CA GLN A 355 -19.66 37.58 48.18
C GLN A 355 -19.26 37.51 46.69
N VAL A 356 -19.45 38.59 45.93
CA VAL A 356 -19.04 38.66 44.53
C VAL A 356 -17.51 38.55 44.37
N GLU A 357 -16.74 39.20 45.25
CA GLU A 357 -15.28 39.08 45.26
C GLU A 357 -14.82 37.64 45.56
N MET A 358 -15.45 36.97 46.52
CA MET A 358 -15.18 35.57 46.84
C MET A 358 -15.49 34.65 45.65
N ASP A 359 -16.66 34.81 45.00
CA ASP A 359 -17.02 34.02 43.83
C ASP A 359 -16.05 34.25 42.66
N THR A 360 -15.60 35.51 42.48
CA THR A 360 -14.57 35.86 41.50
C THR A 360 -13.23 35.19 41.82
N PHE A 361 -12.84 35.14 43.10
CA PHE A 361 -11.63 34.46 43.55
C PHE A 361 -11.71 32.95 43.30
N VAL A 362 -12.81 32.29 43.69
CA VAL A 362 -13.03 30.85 43.45
C VAL A 362 -12.99 30.53 41.95
N TRP A 363 -13.57 31.39 41.11
CA TRP A 363 -13.50 31.21 39.67
C TRP A 363 -12.06 31.31 39.13
N ARG A 364 -11.28 32.31 39.59
CA ARG A 364 -9.87 32.45 39.21
C ARG A 364 -9.02 31.28 39.69
N GLU A 365 -9.26 30.79 40.90
CA GLU A 365 -8.59 29.61 41.45
C GLU A 365 -8.85 28.37 40.58
N ARG A 366 -10.11 28.11 40.21
CA ARG A 366 -10.44 27.00 39.29
C ARG A 366 -9.74 27.14 37.94
N GLN A 367 -9.70 28.34 37.38
CA GLN A 367 -8.99 28.61 36.13
C GLN A 367 -7.48 28.37 36.26
N PHE A 368 -6.87 28.74 37.39
CA PHE A 368 -5.46 28.47 37.66
C PHE A 368 -5.19 26.98 37.80
N ASN A 369 -6.01 26.24 38.56
CA ASN A 369 -5.87 24.80 38.73
C ASN A 369 -5.97 24.07 37.38
N GLN A 370 -6.91 24.45 36.51
CA GLN A 370 -6.99 23.91 35.14
C GLN A 370 -5.71 24.19 34.34
N LYS A 371 -5.10 25.38 34.48
CA LYS A 371 -3.83 25.69 33.82
C LYS A 371 -2.66 24.86 34.36
N VAL A 372 -2.64 24.59 35.67
CA VAL A 372 -1.64 23.72 36.29
C VAL A 372 -1.77 22.28 35.79
N ASP A 373 -2.99 21.73 35.76
CA ASP A 373 -3.26 20.39 35.23
C ASP A 373 -2.86 20.27 33.75
N LEU A 374 -3.16 21.30 32.95
CA LEU A 374 -2.77 21.38 31.54
C LEU A 374 -1.25 21.50 31.35
N ALA A 375 -0.53 22.13 32.28
CA ALA A 375 0.92 22.28 32.21
C ALA A 375 1.67 20.96 32.49
N GLU A 376 1.07 20.03 33.24
CA GLU A 376 1.64 18.70 33.49
C GLU A 376 1.68 17.83 32.22
N ILE A 377 0.72 18.02 31.31
CA ILE A 377 0.61 17.21 30.08
C ILE A 377 1.83 17.38 29.17
N PRO A 378 2.26 18.59 28.77
CA PRO A 378 3.50 18.79 28.01
C PRO A 378 4.73 18.18 28.68
N GLN A 379 4.83 18.26 30.01
CA GLN A 379 5.96 17.70 30.75
C GLN A 379 5.99 16.17 30.66
N LYS A 380 4.84 15.51 30.82
CA LYS A 380 4.70 14.05 30.62
C LYS A 380 5.00 13.62 29.20
N VAL A 381 4.48 14.35 28.20
CA VAL A 381 4.76 14.08 26.78
C VAL A 381 6.24 14.25 26.47
N SER A 382 6.87 15.32 26.96
CA SER A 382 8.30 15.56 26.81
C SER A 382 9.12 14.44 27.44
N ALA A 383 8.79 14.00 28.66
CA ALA A 383 9.49 12.89 29.32
C ALA A 383 9.35 11.57 28.54
N TYR A 384 8.15 11.29 28.01
CA TYR A 384 7.93 10.14 27.13
C TYR A 384 8.77 10.22 25.86
N CYS A 385 8.78 11.38 25.18
CA CYS A 385 9.58 11.59 23.97
C CYS A 385 11.07 11.43 24.24
N VAL A 386 11.59 11.99 25.34
CA VAL A 386 13.00 11.84 25.75
C VAL A 386 13.33 10.37 26.01
N SER A 387 12.49 9.63 26.74
CA SER A 387 12.70 8.19 26.96
C SER A 387 12.70 7.42 25.65
N ARG A 388 11.75 7.70 24.76
CA ARG A 388 11.64 7.03 23.46
C ARG A 388 12.85 7.32 22.57
N ILE A 389 13.36 8.55 22.57
CA ILE A 389 14.58 8.92 21.84
C ILE A 389 15.77 8.13 22.39
N ALA A 390 15.95 8.08 23.71
CA ALA A 390 17.05 7.34 24.33
C ALA A 390 17.02 5.84 24.00
N ASP A 391 15.83 5.22 23.92
CA ASP A 391 15.70 3.83 23.50
C ASP A 391 16.04 3.63 22.03
N LEU A 392 15.57 4.52 21.14
CA LEU A 392 15.94 4.49 19.72
C LEU A 392 17.44 4.72 19.50
N GLU A 393 18.08 5.58 20.28
CA GLU A 393 19.53 5.80 20.24
C GLU A 393 20.31 4.52 20.61
N LYS A 394 19.84 3.78 21.63
CA LYS A 394 20.43 2.47 21.97
C LYS A 394 20.28 1.47 20.82
N ASP A 395 19.11 1.41 20.20
CA ASP A 395 18.86 0.53 19.06
C ASP A 395 19.76 0.86 17.86
N VAL A 396 19.92 2.16 17.55
CA VAL A 396 20.84 2.63 16.51
C VAL A 396 22.29 2.25 16.84
N GLN A 397 22.72 2.44 18.09
CA GLN A 397 24.07 2.05 18.50
C GLN A 397 24.30 0.54 18.37
N LYS A 398 23.30 -0.28 18.73
CA LYS A 398 23.34 -1.74 18.56
C LYS A 398 23.49 -2.12 17.09
N LEU A 399 22.67 -1.54 16.20
CA LEU A 399 22.76 -1.77 14.76
C LEU A 399 24.10 -1.32 14.17
N CYS A 400 24.66 -0.20 14.63
CA CYS A 400 26.00 0.24 14.25
C CYS A 400 27.07 -0.80 14.65
N ASN A 401 26.99 -1.34 15.87
CA ASN A 401 27.90 -2.37 16.33
C ASN A 401 27.77 -3.66 15.51
N GLU A 402 26.54 -4.10 15.22
CA GLU A 402 26.28 -5.26 14.37
C GLU A 402 26.82 -5.06 12.95
N LYS A 403 26.58 -3.89 12.35
CA LYS A 403 27.14 -3.52 11.05
C LYS A 403 28.68 -3.61 11.05
N ASN A 404 29.32 -3.07 12.09
CA ASN A 404 30.78 -3.12 12.20
C ASN A 404 31.30 -4.56 12.31
N MET A 405 30.61 -5.42 13.08
CA MET A 405 30.94 -6.85 13.15
C MET A 405 30.79 -7.56 11.80
N LEU A 406 29.74 -7.24 11.04
CA LEU A 406 29.54 -7.80 9.70
C LEU A 406 30.60 -7.32 8.71
N VAL A 407 30.97 -6.04 8.77
CA VAL A 407 32.06 -5.48 7.95
C VAL A 407 33.38 -6.18 8.27
N LEU A 408 33.71 -6.38 9.55
CA LEU A 408 34.90 -7.13 9.95
C LEU A 408 34.90 -8.56 9.43
N LYS A 409 33.78 -9.29 9.56
CA LYS A 409 33.63 -10.65 9.02
C LYS A 409 33.79 -10.68 7.49
N LEU A 410 33.26 -9.68 6.81
CA LEU A 410 33.40 -9.56 5.36
C LEU A 410 34.86 -9.29 4.96
N GLU A 411 35.55 -8.41 5.68
CA GLU A 411 36.97 -8.16 5.48
C GLU A 411 37.80 -9.43 5.72
N GLU A 412 37.52 -10.18 6.78
CA GLU A 412 38.18 -11.44 7.08
C GLU A 412 37.95 -12.50 5.98
N ALA A 413 36.70 -12.66 5.53
CA ALA A 413 36.37 -13.53 4.40
C ALA A 413 37.07 -13.08 3.10
N SER A 414 37.20 -11.78 2.87
CA SER A 414 37.93 -11.25 1.71
C SER A 414 39.44 -11.50 1.78
N ARG A 415 39.98 -11.65 2.98
CA ARG A 415 41.39 -11.98 3.24
C ARG A 415 41.66 -13.48 3.19
N GLU A 416 40.66 -14.33 2.98
CA GLU A 416 40.87 -15.78 2.90
C GLU A 416 42.01 -16.10 1.91
N PRO A 417 43.12 -16.65 2.40
CA PRO A 417 44.33 -16.86 1.60
C PRO A 417 44.09 -17.87 0.47
N GLY A 418 43.04 -18.70 0.59
CA GLY A 418 42.63 -19.68 -0.41
C GLY A 418 42.42 -19.05 -1.79
N ARG A 419 41.78 -17.87 -1.90
CA ARG A 419 41.57 -17.24 -3.21
C ARG A 419 42.88 -16.84 -3.88
N ASN A 420 43.79 -16.23 -3.13
CA ASN A 420 45.09 -15.81 -3.66
C ASN A 420 45.99 -17.00 -3.96
N GLN A 421 45.93 -18.05 -3.14
CA GLN A 421 46.65 -19.30 -3.38
C GLN A 421 46.13 -20.02 -4.64
N VAL A 422 44.82 -20.15 -4.80
CA VAL A 422 44.21 -20.71 -6.03
C VAL A 422 44.59 -19.90 -7.26
N ILE A 423 44.55 -18.56 -7.19
CA ILE A 423 44.96 -17.69 -8.30
C ILE A 423 46.46 -17.88 -8.62
N SER A 424 47.32 -18.01 -7.60
CA SER A 424 48.75 -18.26 -7.73
C SER A 424 49.02 -19.61 -8.41
N GLU A 425 48.39 -20.68 -7.92
CA GLU A 425 48.51 -22.02 -8.47
C GLU A 425 48.01 -22.07 -9.92
N PHE A 426 46.87 -21.45 -10.20
CA PHE A 426 46.34 -21.36 -11.56
C PHE A 426 47.28 -20.58 -12.49
N LYS A 427 47.85 -19.46 -12.04
CA LYS A 427 48.87 -18.72 -12.80
C LYS A 427 50.12 -19.55 -13.05
N ALA A 428 50.58 -20.31 -12.07
CA ALA A 428 51.74 -21.19 -12.21
C ALA A 428 51.46 -22.29 -13.25
N LEU A 429 50.28 -22.90 -13.20
CA LEU A 429 49.84 -23.93 -14.15
C LEU A 429 49.75 -23.38 -15.58
N VAL A 430 49.13 -22.21 -15.77
CA VAL A 430 49.05 -21.54 -17.07
C VAL A 430 50.45 -21.17 -17.59
N SER A 431 51.38 -20.80 -16.70
CA SER A 431 52.75 -20.46 -17.07
C SER A 431 53.60 -21.69 -17.42
N SER A 432 53.34 -22.86 -16.83
CA SER A 432 54.06 -24.11 -17.14
C SER A 432 53.52 -24.80 -18.40
N LEU A 433 52.24 -24.60 -18.72
CA LEU A 433 51.55 -25.26 -19.82
C LEU A 433 52.29 -25.19 -21.18
N PRO A 434 52.84 -24.04 -21.64
CA PRO A 434 53.55 -23.99 -22.92
C PRO A 434 54.82 -24.84 -22.92
N ARG A 435 55.52 -24.93 -21.79
CA ARG A 435 56.72 -25.76 -21.64
C ARG A 435 56.36 -27.23 -21.68
N GLU A 436 55.34 -27.65 -20.94
CA GLU A 436 54.86 -29.04 -20.95
C GLU A 436 54.34 -29.43 -22.34
N MET A 437 53.58 -28.55 -22.99
CA MET A 437 53.11 -28.78 -24.36
C MET A 437 54.27 -28.91 -25.35
N GLY A 438 55.32 -28.09 -25.21
CA GLY A 438 56.55 -28.22 -25.98
C GLY A 438 57.27 -29.57 -25.73
N ALA A 439 57.33 -30.01 -24.48
CA ALA A 439 57.90 -31.31 -24.12
C ALA A 439 57.11 -32.46 -24.75
N VAL A 440 55.77 -32.45 -24.63
CA VAL A 440 54.88 -33.45 -25.25
C VAL A 440 55.05 -33.45 -26.78
N GLN A 441 55.13 -32.27 -27.40
CA GLN A 441 55.32 -32.17 -28.84
C GLN A 441 56.69 -32.70 -29.29
N SER A 442 57.75 -32.50 -28.49
CA SER A 442 59.08 -33.06 -28.74
C SER A 442 59.10 -34.60 -28.62
N GLU A 443 58.40 -35.16 -27.63
CA GLU A 443 58.25 -36.61 -27.48
C GLU A 443 57.44 -37.20 -28.64
N LEU A 444 56.39 -36.50 -29.09
CA LEU A 444 55.62 -36.90 -30.27
C LEU A 444 56.48 -36.91 -31.54
N SER A 445 57.36 -35.92 -31.75
CA SER A 445 58.30 -35.95 -32.89
C SER A 445 59.27 -37.12 -32.80
N LYS A 446 59.84 -37.40 -31.61
CA LYS A 446 60.73 -38.56 -31.42
C LYS A 446 60.01 -39.88 -31.74
N HIS A 447 58.75 -40.02 -31.32
CA HIS A 447 57.95 -41.21 -31.64
C HIS A 447 57.66 -41.34 -33.14
N LYS A 448 57.42 -40.23 -33.85
CA LYS A 448 57.29 -40.24 -35.31
C LYS A 448 58.58 -40.71 -35.97
N ASP A 449 59.73 -40.18 -35.55
CA ASP A 449 61.04 -40.56 -36.09
C ASP A 449 61.34 -42.04 -35.82
N ALA A 450 61.10 -42.51 -34.59
CA ALA A 450 61.23 -43.93 -34.23
C ALA A 450 60.30 -44.83 -35.06
N SER A 451 59.07 -44.39 -35.33
CA SER A 451 58.14 -45.12 -36.21
C SER A 451 58.66 -45.21 -37.64
N LEU A 452 59.25 -44.13 -38.19
CA LEU A 452 59.86 -44.13 -39.52
C LEU A 452 61.05 -45.11 -39.58
N GLN A 453 61.91 -45.11 -38.55
CA GLN A 453 63.01 -46.08 -38.45
C GLN A 453 62.50 -47.51 -38.37
N LEU A 454 61.43 -47.77 -37.59
CA LEU A 454 60.81 -49.08 -37.49
C LEU A 454 60.26 -49.54 -38.86
N HIS A 455 59.61 -48.65 -39.62
CA HIS A 455 59.18 -48.96 -40.98
C HIS A 455 60.35 -49.29 -41.91
N SER A 456 61.46 -48.54 -41.83
CA SER A 456 62.69 -48.84 -42.59
C SER A 456 63.26 -50.21 -42.23
N LEU A 457 63.41 -50.50 -40.94
CA LEU A 457 63.89 -51.79 -40.44
C LEU A 457 62.95 -52.93 -40.85
N ARG A 458 61.63 -52.73 -40.79
CA ARG A 458 60.65 -53.73 -41.24
C ARG A 458 60.79 -54.01 -42.74
N ALA A 459 61.03 -52.98 -43.55
CA ALA A 459 61.28 -53.14 -44.98
C ALA A 459 62.59 -53.92 -45.23
N GLU A 460 63.65 -53.63 -44.47
CA GLU A 460 64.91 -54.36 -44.53
C GLU A 460 64.74 -55.83 -44.11
N VAL A 461 64.01 -56.10 -43.03
CA VAL A 461 63.67 -57.47 -42.60
C VAL A 461 62.89 -58.22 -43.68
N HIS A 462 61.92 -57.58 -44.34
CA HIS A 462 61.21 -58.21 -45.46
C HIS A 462 62.15 -58.50 -46.64
N SER A 463 63.07 -57.59 -46.96
CA SER A 463 64.09 -57.79 -48.00
C SER A 463 65.01 -58.97 -47.65
N LEU A 464 65.56 -59.00 -46.44
CA LEU A 464 66.40 -60.09 -45.94
C LEU A 464 65.65 -61.42 -45.89
N SER A 465 64.39 -61.42 -45.45
CA SER A 465 63.53 -62.61 -45.47
C SER A 465 63.35 -63.13 -46.91
N SER A 466 63.13 -62.25 -47.89
CA SER A 466 63.04 -62.64 -49.31
C SER A 466 64.35 -63.19 -49.87
N ILE A 467 65.50 -62.71 -49.38
CA ILE A 467 66.81 -63.23 -49.75
C ILE A 467 67.02 -64.59 -49.10
N GLN A 468 66.66 -64.74 -47.82
CA GLN A 468 66.75 -65.99 -47.08
C GLN A 468 65.91 -67.09 -47.74
N THR A 469 64.64 -66.82 -48.08
CA THR A 469 63.79 -67.82 -48.76
C THR A 469 64.36 -68.23 -50.11
N ARG A 470 64.92 -67.28 -50.88
CA ARG A 470 65.63 -67.61 -52.13
C ARG A 470 66.85 -68.50 -51.88
N LYS A 471 67.64 -68.23 -50.84
CA LYS A 471 68.79 -69.08 -50.48
C LYS A 471 68.39 -70.46 -49.96
N GLU A 472 67.31 -70.56 -49.21
CA GLU A 472 66.73 -71.85 -48.82
C GLU A 472 66.32 -72.67 -50.06
N GLN A 473 65.66 -72.07 -51.04
CA GLN A 473 65.32 -72.72 -52.31
C GLN A 473 66.58 -73.18 -53.09
N GLU A 474 67.59 -72.33 -53.21
CA GLU A 474 68.87 -72.71 -53.84
C GLU A 474 69.54 -73.90 -53.12
N ILE A 475 69.52 -73.93 -51.78
CA ILE A 475 70.07 -75.04 -51.00
C ILE A 475 69.27 -76.32 -51.22
N GLU A 476 67.93 -76.24 -51.24
CA GLU A 476 67.04 -77.38 -51.49
C GLU A 476 67.28 -77.96 -52.89
N GLU A 477 67.40 -77.11 -53.92
CA GLU A 477 67.76 -77.53 -55.28
C GLU A 477 69.14 -78.20 -55.36
N MET A 478 70.15 -77.60 -54.71
CA MET A 478 71.50 -78.16 -54.66
C MET A 478 71.55 -79.48 -53.89
N SER A 479 70.78 -79.61 -52.81
CA SER A 479 70.60 -80.84 -52.05
C SER A 479 69.96 -81.93 -52.92
N PHE A 480 68.89 -81.60 -53.65
CA PHE A 480 68.25 -82.52 -54.60
C PHE A 480 69.21 -83.01 -55.69
N ARG A 481 70.01 -82.10 -56.26
CA ARG A 481 71.06 -82.43 -57.23
C ARG A 481 72.16 -83.31 -56.62
N SER A 482 72.60 -83.01 -55.40
CA SER A 482 73.61 -83.80 -54.69
C SER A 482 73.10 -85.20 -54.35
N ALA A 483 71.83 -85.34 -53.96
CA ALA A 483 71.21 -86.64 -53.70
C ALA A 483 71.14 -87.49 -54.99
N HIS A 484 70.81 -86.87 -56.13
CA HIS A 484 70.89 -87.52 -57.45
C HIS A 484 72.32 -87.96 -57.78
N ALA A 485 73.31 -87.09 -57.59
CA ALA A 485 74.71 -87.44 -57.80
C ALA A 485 75.17 -88.60 -56.89
N GLY A 486 74.67 -88.69 -55.65
CA GLY A 486 74.95 -89.82 -54.75
C GLY A 486 74.37 -91.14 -55.25
N SER A 487 73.15 -91.11 -55.82
CA SER A 487 72.55 -92.26 -56.50
C SER A 487 73.38 -92.68 -57.72
N ASP A 488 73.77 -91.73 -58.57
CA ASP A 488 74.58 -91.98 -59.77
C ASP A 488 75.95 -92.59 -59.41
N ILE A 489 76.62 -92.07 -58.38
CA ILE A 489 77.88 -92.63 -57.86
C ILE A 489 77.68 -94.07 -57.38
N SER A 490 76.58 -94.36 -56.68
CA SER A 490 76.29 -95.71 -56.19
C SER A 490 76.05 -96.69 -57.35
N GLN A 491 75.36 -96.25 -58.41
CA GLN A 491 75.19 -97.03 -59.65
C GLN A 491 76.53 -97.25 -60.38
N LEU A 492 77.36 -96.21 -60.49
CA LEU A 492 78.70 -96.35 -61.07
C LEU A 492 79.57 -97.33 -60.27
N GLN A 493 79.49 -97.29 -58.94
CA GLN A 493 80.20 -98.22 -58.08
C GLN A 493 79.71 -99.67 -58.24
N SER A 494 78.41 -99.90 -58.48
CA SER A 494 77.91 -101.25 -58.78
C SER A 494 78.42 -101.75 -60.14
N LEU A 495 78.36 -100.92 -61.18
CA LEU A 495 78.90 -101.24 -62.50
C LEU A 495 80.41 -101.55 -62.46
N VAL A 496 81.18 -100.77 -61.71
CA VAL A 496 82.63 -101.03 -61.52
C VAL A 496 82.86 -102.36 -60.81
N ARG A 497 81.99 -102.74 -59.86
CA ARG A 497 82.07 -104.03 -59.16
C ARG A 497 81.77 -105.20 -60.09
N GLU A 498 80.69 -105.11 -60.88
CA GLU A 498 80.35 -106.10 -61.91
C GLU A 498 81.49 -106.26 -62.93
N LEU A 499 82.09 -105.16 -63.39
CA LEU A 499 83.26 -105.21 -64.27
C LEU A 499 84.46 -105.90 -63.63
N ARG A 500 84.71 -105.68 -62.33
CA ARG A 500 85.77 -106.37 -61.59
C ARG A 500 85.49 -107.87 -61.45
N GLU A 501 84.25 -108.25 -61.16
CA GLU A 501 83.82 -109.67 -61.11
C GLU A 501 83.99 -110.33 -62.48
N ASN A 502 83.51 -109.71 -63.57
CA ASN A 502 83.75 -110.18 -64.94
C ASN A 502 85.25 -110.32 -65.26
N THR A 503 86.07 -109.38 -64.80
CA THR A 503 87.53 -109.46 -65.01
C THR A 503 88.13 -110.66 -64.27
N GLN A 504 87.65 -110.98 -63.07
CA GLN A 504 88.07 -112.16 -62.32
C GLN A 504 87.59 -113.46 -62.99
N GLU A 505 86.35 -113.52 -63.48
CA GLU A 505 85.83 -114.65 -64.24
C GLU A 505 86.61 -114.89 -65.54
N LEU A 506 86.90 -113.83 -66.31
CA LEU A 506 87.74 -113.91 -67.51
C LEU A 506 89.15 -114.42 -67.17
N LYS A 507 89.71 -113.99 -66.03
CA LYS A 507 91.01 -114.48 -65.56
C LYS A 507 90.97 -115.97 -65.21
N LEU A 508 89.88 -116.43 -64.61
CA LEU A 508 89.62 -117.85 -64.35
C LEU A 508 89.52 -118.64 -65.66
N PHE A 509 88.82 -118.12 -66.67
CA PHE A 509 88.72 -118.71 -68.00
C PHE A 509 90.10 -118.89 -68.67
N VAL A 510 90.96 -117.88 -68.55
CA VAL A 510 92.34 -117.93 -69.06
C VAL A 510 93.17 -118.99 -68.32
N GLU A 511 93.01 -119.15 -67.01
CA GLU A 511 93.70 -120.20 -66.25
C GLU A 511 93.19 -121.60 -66.59
N LEU A 512 91.87 -121.77 -66.80
CA LEU A 512 91.26 -123.02 -67.25
C LEU A 512 91.78 -123.45 -68.63
N TYR A 513 91.82 -122.51 -69.58
CA TYR A 513 92.39 -122.75 -70.92
C TYR A 513 93.87 -123.14 -70.91
N LYS A 514 94.64 -122.71 -69.89
CA LYS A 514 96.05 -123.08 -69.74
C LYS A 514 96.25 -124.51 -69.22
N HIS A 515 95.27 -125.07 -68.50
CA HIS A 515 95.42 -126.37 -67.84
C HIS A 515 94.88 -127.56 -68.65
N GLU A 516 94.11 -127.34 -69.73
CA GLU A 516 93.35 -128.39 -70.42
C GLU A 516 93.74 -128.64 -71.90
N SER A 517 94.83 -128.05 -72.39
CA SER A 517 95.30 -128.23 -73.79
C SER A 517 96.61 -129.00 -73.88
N THR A 518 96.51 -130.29 -74.21
CA THR A 518 97.65 -131.25 -74.30
C THR A 518 98.28 -131.36 -75.70
N ASP A 519 98.07 -130.40 -76.60
CA ASP A 519 98.69 -130.45 -77.94
C ASP A 519 99.12 -129.06 -78.46
N SER A 520 100.37 -128.71 -78.16
CA SER A 520 101.08 -127.47 -78.52
C SER A 520 101.20 -127.23 -80.04
N ARG A 521 100.90 -128.24 -80.88
CA ARG A 521 101.09 -128.13 -82.34
C ARG A 521 100.06 -127.23 -83.04
N GLN A 522 98.80 -127.23 -82.59
CA GLN A 522 97.74 -126.42 -83.23
C GLN A 522 97.87 -124.92 -82.97
N LEU A 523 98.50 -124.53 -81.85
CA LEU A 523 98.71 -123.13 -81.48
C LEU A 523 99.80 -122.48 -82.36
N MET A 524 100.87 -123.22 -82.69
CA MET A 524 101.87 -122.76 -83.66
C MET A 524 101.28 -122.66 -85.08
N GLU A 525 100.50 -123.64 -85.52
CA GLU A 525 99.88 -123.61 -86.86
C GLU A 525 98.81 -122.51 -87.03
N SER A 526 98.18 -122.06 -85.95
CA SER A 526 97.28 -120.89 -85.97
C SER A 526 98.07 -119.58 -86.08
N ARG A 527 99.17 -119.46 -85.32
CA ARG A 527 100.05 -118.29 -85.32
C ARG A 527 100.79 -118.11 -86.65
N ASP A 528 101.20 -119.19 -87.29
CA ASP A 528 101.84 -119.15 -88.62
C ASP A 528 100.84 -118.78 -89.73
N ARG A 529 99.57 -119.20 -89.60
CA ARG A 529 98.48 -118.76 -90.50
C ARG A 529 98.16 -117.28 -90.34
N GLU A 530 98.15 -116.77 -89.12
CA GLU A 530 97.94 -115.34 -88.84
C GLU A 530 99.06 -114.47 -89.44
N LEU A 531 100.31 -114.91 -89.34
CA LEU A 531 101.45 -114.21 -89.94
C LEU A 531 101.40 -114.22 -91.48
N ALA A 532 100.97 -115.33 -92.10
CA ALA A 532 100.81 -115.43 -93.56
C ALA A 532 99.70 -114.50 -94.09
N GLU A 533 98.59 -114.37 -93.38
CA GLU A 533 97.51 -113.45 -93.76
C GLU A 533 97.87 -111.98 -93.53
N TRP A 534 98.65 -111.67 -92.48
CA TRP A 534 99.20 -110.32 -92.29
C TRP A 534 100.13 -109.88 -93.43
N ALA A 535 100.93 -110.80 -93.99
CA ALA A 535 101.75 -110.51 -95.17
C ALA A 535 100.90 -110.19 -96.41
N ARG A 536 99.77 -110.88 -96.59
CA ARG A 536 98.84 -110.62 -97.70
C ARG A 536 98.17 -109.24 -97.60
N VAL A 537 97.75 -108.84 -96.41
CA VAL A 537 97.18 -107.50 -96.17
C VAL A 537 98.20 -106.40 -96.47
N HIS A 538 99.47 -106.62 -96.12
CA HIS A 538 100.53 -105.64 -96.40
C HIS A 538 100.82 -105.47 -97.90
N ILE A 539 100.73 -106.55 -98.68
CA ILE A 539 100.83 -106.49 -100.16
C ILE A 539 99.63 -105.75 -100.75
N LEU A 540 98.42 -105.99 -100.25
CA LEU A 540 97.22 -105.27 -100.70
C LEU A 540 97.33 -103.77 -100.43
N LYS A 541 97.83 -103.40 -99.23
CA LYS A 541 98.07 -102.01 -98.80
C LYS A 541 99.08 -101.29 -99.69
N TYR A 542 100.11 -101.99 -100.18
CA TYR A 542 101.08 -101.43 -101.14
C TYR A 542 100.47 -101.24 -102.54
N SER A 543 99.55 -102.10 -102.97
CA SER A 543 98.90 -101.98 -104.29
C SER A 543 97.84 -100.87 -104.37
N LEU A 544 97.22 -100.55 -103.23
CA LEU A 544 96.26 -99.45 -103.05
C LEU A 544 96.93 -98.11 -102.66
N SER A 545 98.26 -98.03 -102.73
CA SER A 545 98.98 -96.79 -102.42
C SER A 545 98.75 -95.73 -103.51
N GLU A 546 98.57 -94.50 -103.05
CA GLU A 546 98.15 -93.32 -103.81
C GLU A 546 98.96 -93.10 -105.10
N SER A 547 100.28 -93.33 -105.05
CA SER A 547 101.19 -93.19 -106.20
C SER A 547 100.91 -94.14 -107.37
N LYS A 548 100.49 -95.39 -107.14
CA LYS A 548 100.15 -96.33 -108.24
C LYS A 548 98.74 -96.11 -108.78
N LEU A 549 97.87 -95.48 -107.99
CA LEU A 549 96.55 -95.08 -108.44
C LEU A 549 96.66 -93.83 -109.35
N GLU A 550 97.48 -92.85 -108.95
CA GLU A 550 97.81 -91.67 -109.76
C GLU A 550 98.40 -92.06 -111.13
N GLN A 551 99.31 -93.04 -111.17
CA GLN A 551 99.95 -93.47 -112.43
C GLN A 551 98.94 -94.08 -113.43
N ARG A 552 97.86 -94.70 -112.93
CA ARG A 552 96.76 -95.20 -113.77
C ARG A 552 95.84 -94.09 -114.27
N VAL A 553 95.61 -93.05 -113.47
CA VAL A 553 94.82 -91.88 -113.87
C VAL A 553 95.56 -91.06 -114.93
N ILE A 554 96.87 -90.89 -114.81
CA ILE A 554 97.70 -90.18 -115.81
C ILE A 554 97.65 -90.89 -117.16
N SER A 555 97.78 -92.23 -117.16
CA SER A 555 97.70 -93.02 -118.41
C SER A 555 96.33 -92.93 -119.10
N ALA A 556 95.25 -92.75 -118.34
CA ALA A 556 93.91 -92.57 -118.90
C ALA A 556 93.72 -91.18 -119.54
N ASN A 557 94.24 -90.13 -118.91
CA ASN A 557 94.16 -88.76 -119.44
C ASN A 557 94.99 -88.56 -120.72
N GLU A 558 96.16 -89.22 -120.84
CA GLU A 558 96.94 -89.20 -122.09
C GLU A 558 96.21 -89.89 -123.27
N ALA A 559 95.48 -90.98 -123.01
CA ALA A 559 94.69 -91.64 -124.03
C ALA A 559 93.52 -90.77 -124.53
N GLU A 560 92.94 -89.96 -123.66
CA GLU A 560 91.85 -89.04 -124.01
C GLU A 560 92.35 -87.86 -124.87
N ALA A 561 93.49 -87.26 -124.53
CA ALA A 561 94.10 -86.17 -125.28
C ALA A 561 94.45 -86.56 -126.72
N ILE A 562 94.93 -87.78 -126.95
CA ILE A 562 95.22 -88.32 -128.28
C ILE A 562 93.95 -88.44 -129.13
N SER A 563 92.80 -88.75 -128.51
CA SER A 563 91.52 -88.85 -129.23
C SER A 563 90.99 -87.48 -129.67
N GLN A 564 91.12 -86.45 -128.83
CA GLN A 564 90.68 -85.09 -129.13
C GLN A 564 91.53 -84.44 -130.22
N GLN A 565 92.84 -84.71 -130.25
CA GLN A 565 93.72 -84.22 -131.32
C GLN A 565 93.40 -84.84 -132.68
N ARG A 566 93.00 -86.12 -132.72
CA ARG A 566 92.53 -86.76 -133.96
C ARG A 566 91.23 -86.15 -134.49
N LEU A 567 90.33 -85.77 -133.59
CA LEU A 567 89.07 -85.11 -133.96
C LEU A 567 89.32 -83.74 -134.62
N ALA A 568 90.17 -82.91 -134.00
CA ALA A 568 90.51 -81.59 -134.53
C ALA A 568 91.20 -81.66 -135.90
N THR A 569 92.00 -82.71 -136.15
CA THR A 569 92.67 -82.92 -137.43
C THR A 569 91.67 -83.27 -138.55
N ALA A 570 90.68 -84.10 -138.25
CA ALA A 570 89.63 -84.45 -139.21
C ALA A 570 88.70 -83.26 -139.55
N GLU A 571 88.41 -82.40 -138.56
CA GLU A 571 87.61 -81.19 -138.78
C GLU A 571 88.32 -80.16 -139.68
N ALA A 572 89.65 -80.05 -139.56
CA ALA A 572 90.47 -79.18 -140.42
C ALA A 572 90.48 -79.66 -141.89
N GLU A 573 90.54 -80.97 -142.12
CA GLU A 573 90.48 -81.54 -143.48
C GLU A 573 89.12 -81.31 -144.15
N ILE A 574 88.01 -81.38 -143.39
CA ILE A 574 86.67 -81.07 -143.89
C ILE A 574 86.56 -79.59 -144.30
N ALA A 575 87.13 -78.68 -143.51
CA ALA A 575 87.14 -77.26 -143.83
C ALA A 575 87.97 -76.94 -145.09
N GLU A 576 89.11 -77.62 -145.28
CA GLU A 576 89.97 -77.45 -146.46
C GLU A 576 89.31 -77.97 -147.75
N LEU A 577 88.62 -79.12 -147.68
CA LEU A 577 87.84 -79.66 -148.80
C LEU A 577 86.66 -78.76 -149.18
N GLY A 578 86.00 -78.13 -148.20
CA GLY A 578 84.97 -77.13 -148.42
C GLY A 578 85.48 -75.89 -149.18
N GLN A 579 86.69 -75.43 -148.88
CA GLN A 579 87.31 -74.29 -149.55
C GLN A 579 87.77 -74.60 -150.99
N LYS A 580 88.21 -75.85 -151.24
CA LYS A 580 88.56 -76.35 -152.58
C LYS A 580 87.35 -76.52 -153.49
N LEU A 581 86.19 -76.92 -152.95
CA LEU A 581 84.95 -77.03 -153.73
C LEU A 581 84.45 -75.65 -154.22
N GLU A 582 84.57 -74.62 -153.39
CA GLU A 582 84.05 -73.30 -153.71
C GLU A 582 84.96 -72.46 -154.61
N THR A 583 86.26 -72.79 -154.63
CA THR A 583 87.21 -72.28 -155.62
C THR A 583 87.07 -72.97 -156.98
N SER A 584 86.64 -74.24 -157.01
CA SER A 584 86.28 -74.98 -158.24
C SER A 584 85.01 -74.40 -158.90
N ARG A 585 84.00 -74.04 -158.10
CA ARG A 585 82.71 -73.53 -158.61
C ARG A 585 82.79 -72.13 -159.26
N ARG A 586 83.65 -71.24 -158.78
CA ARG A 586 83.82 -69.88 -159.35
C ARG A 586 84.65 -69.83 -160.64
N ARG A 587 85.52 -70.82 -160.89
CA ARG A 587 86.33 -70.88 -162.12
C ARG A 587 85.60 -71.52 -163.30
N HIS A 588 84.41 -72.10 -163.08
CA HIS A 588 83.55 -72.62 -164.14
C HIS A 588 82.67 -71.55 -164.84
N ILE A 589 82.78 -70.26 -164.47
CA ILE A 589 81.89 -69.18 -164.95
C ILE A 589 82.65 -68.07 -165.75
N PHE A 590 83.95 -68.18 -166.03
CA PHE A 590 84.73 -67.19 -166.82
C PHE A 590 85.45 -67.76 -168.07
N PHE A 591 84.93 -68.86 -168.61
CA PHE A 591 85.17 -69.44 -169.94
C PHE A 591 84.02 -70.46 -170.16
N LEU A 592 82.81 -70.15 -170.65
CA LEU A 592 82.26 -69.12 -171.56
C LEU A 592 82.79 -67.69 -171.47
#